data_AF-A0A8H8SQR4-F1
#
_entry.id   AF-A0A8H8SQR4-F1
#
_cell.length_a   1.000
_cell.length_b   1.000
_cell.length_c   1.000
_cell.angle_alpha   90.00
_cell.angle_beta   90.00
_cell.angle_gamma   90.00
#
_symmetry.space_group_name_H-M   'P 1'
#
loop_
_entity.id
_entity.type
_entity.pdbx_description
1 polymer ?
#
loop_
_entity_poly.entity_id
_entity_poly.type
_entity_poly.pdbx_seq_one_letter_code
_entity_poly.pdbx_strand_id
1 'polypeptide(L)'
;MALRGVPTGTYTLKNVSTGTVLDLSYGNAGDDIAINGFQSYGGENQRWRLEWTGKGHGFTLRNVKSGTYVSFEKFRNGIPITGSKKRQTWKIIVADGGYAIEAEDHRHYVFDIKASNPRNETAV
;
A
#
# COMPACT_ATOMS: atom_id res chain seq x y z
N MET A 1 17.33 0.40 12.60
CA MET A 1 17.88 -0.92 12.15
C MET A 1 16.80 -1.56 11.28
N ALA A 2 17.09 -1.91 10.02
CA ALA A 2 16.11 -2.60 9.17
C ALA A 2 15.87 -4.00 9.75
N LEU A 3 14.67 -4.24 10.28
CA LEU A 3 14.34 -5.55 10.85
C LEU A 3 14.28 -6.59 9.74
N ARG A 4 14.73 -7.79 10.09
CA ARG A 4 14.50 -9.02 9.33
C ARG A 4 12.98 -9.24 9.25
N GLY A 5 12.44 -9.32 8.04
CA GLY A 5 11.30 -10.18 7.72
C GLY A 5 9.92 -9.77 8.23
N VAL A 6 9.23 -8.91 7.48
CA VAL A 6 7.81 -9.18 7.25
C VAL A 6 7.76 -10.38 6.30
N PRO A 7 7.15 -11.52 6.68
CA PRO A 7 7.05 -12.67 5.78
C PRO A 7 6.33 -12.28 4.49
N THR A 8 6.69 -12.93 3.39
CA THR A 8 5.81 -12.88 2.22
C THR A 8 4.49 -13.54 2.58
N GLY A 9 3.38 -12.92 2.19
CA GLY A 9 2.07 -13.36 2.62
C GLY A 9 0.97 -12.46 2.11
N THR A 10 -0.28 -12.81 2.42
CA THR A 10 -1.44 -11.97 2.13
C THR A 10 -1.84 -11.21 3.40
N TYR A 11 -1.94 -9.90 3.28
CA TYR A 11 -2.19 -8.99 4.39
C TYR A 11 -3.38 -8.08 4.11
N THR A 12 -4.07 -7.67 5.17
CA THR A 12 -4.91 -6.48 5.16
C THR A 12 -4.11 -5.35 5.79
N LEU A 13 -3.98 -4.23 5.07
CA LEU A 13 -3.18 -3.09 5.50
C LEU A 13 -4.08 -2.08 6.18
N LYS A 14 -4.08 -2.09 7.51
CA LYS A 14 -4.93 -1.24 8.35
C LYS A 14 -4.19 0.05 8.72
N ASN A 15 -4.81 1.19 8.46
CA ASN A 15 -4.35 2.47 8.97
C ASN A 15 -4.49 2.49 10.51
N VAL A 16 -3.39 2.78 11.21
CA VAL A 16 -3.33 2.74 12.69
C VAL A 16 -4.22 3.81 13.32
N SER A 17 -4.35 4.98 12.68
CA SER A 17 -5.10 6.14 13.19
C SER A 17 -6.62 6.00 12.99
N THR A 18 -7.06 5.63 11.78
CA THR A 18 -8.48 5.59 11.42
C THR A 18 -9.12 4.23 11.61
N GLY A 19 -8.32 3.17 11.57
CA GLY A 19 -8.80 1.80 11.50
C GLY A 19 -9.36 1.36 10.14
N THR A 20 -9.39 2.24 9.14
CA THR A 20 -9.73 1.87 7.76
C THR A 20 -8.61 1.01 7.14
N VAL A 21 -8.93 0.28 6.07
CA VAL A 21 -7.99 -0.60 5.37
C VAL A 21 -7.75 -0.11 3.95
N LEU A 22 -6.57 -0.43 3.42
CA LEU A 22 -6.20 -0.11 2.05
C LEU A 22 -7.08 -0.88 1.06
N ASP A 23 -7.84 -0.16 0.25
CA ASP A 23 -8.87 -0.68 -0.65
C ASP A 23 -8.59 -0.22 -2.10
N LEU A 24 -8.47 -1.18 -3.02
CA LEU A 24 -8.43 -0.87 -4.45
C LEU A 24 -9.86 -0.69 -4.98
N SER A 25 -10.18 0.50 -5.50
CA SER A 25 -11.54 0.87 -5.90
C SER A 25 -12.18 -0.18 -6.82
N TYR A 26 -13.29 -0.77 -6.35
CA TYR A 26 -14.05 -1.85 -6.99
C TYR A 26 -13.23 -3.13 -7.31
N GLY A 27 -11.95 -3.19 -6.95
CA GLY A 27 -11.01 -4.23 -7.36
C GLY A 27 -10.73 -4.26 -8.86
N ASN A 28 -10.80 -3.11 -9.52
CA ASN A 28 -10.59 -3.02 -10.97
C ASN A 28 -9.14 -3.34 -11.35
N ALA A 29 -8.97 -4.12 -12.41
CA ALA A 29 -7.68 -4.31 -13.05
C ALA A 29 -7.47 -3.19 -14.09
N GLY A 30 -6.38 -2.45 -13.94
CA GLY A 30 -6.08 -1.31 -14.80
C GLY A 30 -4.86 -0.56 -14.28
N ASP A 31 -4.52 0.50 -14.99
CA ASP A 31 -3.55 1.49 -14.53
C ASP A 31 -4.30 2.68 -13.93
N ASP A 32 -3.67 3.34 -12.96
CA ASP A 32 -4.21 4.51 -12.26
C ASP A 32 -5.57 4.32 -11.59
N ILE A 33 -5.84 3.09 -11.13
CA ILE A 33 -7.03 2.80 -10.33
C ILE A 33 -6.85 3.37 -8.92
N ALA A 34 -7.80 4.17 -8.45
CA ALA A 34 -7.72 4.77 -7.13
C ALA A 34 -7.63 3.71 -6.02
N ILE A 35 -6.74 3.96 -5.05
CA ILE A 35 -6.63 3.21 -3.81
C ILE A 35 -7.00 4.17 -2.67
N ASN A 36 -7.90 3.74 -1.78
CA ASN A 36 -8.46 4.58 -0.73
C ASN A 36 -8.42 3.87 0.63
N GLY A 37 -8.60 4.63 1.71
CA GLY A 37 -8.97 4.05 3.00
C GLY A 37 -10.47 3.73 3.02
N PHE A 38 -10.82 2.47 3.29
CA PHE A 38 -12.23 2.05 3.39
C PHE A 38 -12.48 1.18 4.62
N GLN A 39 -13.73 1.13 5.09
CA GLN A 39 -14.12 0.22 6.15
C GLN A 39 -13.81 -1.25 5.77
N SER A 40 -13.24 -2.00 6.70
CA SER A 40 -12.89 -3.41 6.45
C SER A 40 -14.15 -4.25 6.31
N TYR A 41 -14.32 -4.89 5.15
CA TYR A 41 -15.36 -5.90 4.91
C TYR A 41 -14.76 -7.23 4.42
N GLY A 42 -13.43 -7.33 4.36
CA GLY A 42 -12.71 -8.57 4.07
C GLY A 42 -12.68 -8.98 2.60
N GLY A 43 -13.13 -8.10 1.69
CA GLY A 43 -13.11 -8.33 0.24
C GLY A 43 -11.69 -8.49 -0.30
N GLU A 44 -11.57 -9.19 -1.44
CA GLU A 44 -10.25 -9.42 -2.06
C GLU A 44 -9.56 -8.16 -2.57
N ASN A 45 -10.32 -7.09 -2.84
CA ASN A 45 -9.77 -5.76 -3.13
C ASN A 45 -9.14 -5.06 -1.91
N GLN A 46 -9.31 -5.61 -0.70
CA GLN A 46 -8.69 -5.15 0.56
C GLN A 46 -7.55 -6.07 1.03
N ARG A 47 -7.15 -7.02 0.19
CA ARG A 47 -6.09 -7.99 0.48
C ARG A 47 -4.92 -7.79 -0.46
N TRP A 48 -3.72 -7.75 0.12
CA TRP A 48 -2.49 -7.41 -0.57
C TRP A 48 -1.44 -8.49 -0.33
N ARG A 49 -0.94 -9.09 -1.42
CA ARG A 49 0.20 -9.99 -1.38
C ARG A 49 1.48 -9.18 -1.29
N LEU A 50 2.21 -9.37 -0.21
CA LEU A 50 3.56 -8.84 -0.04
C LEU A 50 4.54 -9.83 -0.68
N GLU A 51 5.14 -9.42 -1.80
CA GLU A 51 6.03 -10.25 -2.61
C GLU A 51 7.45 -9.69 -2.52
N TRP A 52 8.40 -10.47 -1.97
CA TRP A 52 9.80 -10.05 -1.88
C TRP A 52 10.41 -9.96 -3.27
N THR A 53 11.15 -8.89 -3.54
CA THR A 53 11.72 -8.63 -4.88
C THR A 53 12.94 -9.49 -5.22
N GLY A 54 13.41 -10.32 -4.29
CA GLY A 54 14.66 -11.05 -4.43
C GLY A 54 15.91 -10.22 -4.13
N LYS A 55 15.76 -8.93 -3.79
CA LYS A 55 16.87 -8.00 -3.55
C LYS A 55 16.62 -7.16 -2.31
N GLY A 56 17.62 -7.09 -1.43
CA GLY A 56 17.56 -6.29 -0.21
C GLY A 56 16.29 -6.55 0.62
N HIS A 57 15.68 -5.48 1.11
CA HIS A 57 14.44 -5.51 1.89
C HIS A 57 13.23 -4.99 1.08
N GLY A 58 13.32 -5.03 -0.25
CA GLY A 58 12.30 -4.52 -1.15
C GLY A 58 11.14 -5.51 -1.33
N PHE A 59 9.92 -4.97 -1.37
CA PHE A 59 8.71 -5.72 -1.65
C PHE A 59 7.85 -5.03 -2.69
N THR A 60 7.05 -5.81 -3.42
CA THR A 60 5.89 -5.30 -4.15
C THR A 60 4.61 -5.66 -3.38
N LEU A 61 3.59 -4.80 -3.45
CA LEU A 61 2.28 -5.07 -2.87
C LEU A 61 1.27 -5.30 -4.00
N ARG A 62 0.83 -6.55 -4.17
CA ARG A 62 -0.09 -6.95 -5.25
C ARG A 62 -1.50 -7.17 -4.72
N ASN A 63 -2.49 -6.51 -5.28
CA ASN A 63 -3.89 -6.71 -4.92
C ASN A 63 -4.33 -8.15 -5.27
N VAL A 64 -5.02 -8.82 -4.36
CA VAL A 64 -5.46 -10.22 -4.57
C VAL A 64 -6.52 -10.32 -5.67
N LYS A 65 -7.46 -9.37 -5.76
CA LYS A 65 -8.55 -9.40 -6.74
C LYS A 65 -8.10 -9.06 -8.16
N SER A 66 -7.41 -7.92 -8.32
CA SER A 66 -7.07 -7.39 -9.65
C SER A 66 -5.74 -7.91 -10.19
N GLY A 67 -4.84 -8.35 -9.30
CA GLY A 67 -3.45 -8.67 -9.64
C GLY A 67 -2.58 -7.46 -9.97
N THR A 68 -3.08 -6.23 -9.84
CA THR A 68 -2.31 -4.97 -9.98
C THR A 68 -1.56 -4.64 -8.69
N TYR A 69 -0.61 -3.71 -8.76
CA TYR A 69 0.30 -3.34 -7.68
C TYR A 69 -0.01 -1.95 -7.15
N VAL A 70 0.28 -1.73 -5.86
CA VAL A 70 0.41 -0.38 -5.31
C VAL A 70 1.59 0.30 -6.02
N SER A 71 1.31 1.42 -6.69
CA SER A 71 2.23 2.09 -7.60
C SER A 71 1.98 3.60 -7.65
N PHE A 72 2.78 4.30 -8.45
CA PHE A 72 2.60 5.68 -8.83
C PHE A 72 3.16 5.93 -10.24
N GLU A 73 2.53 6.82 -10.98
CA GLU A 73 2.94 7.25 -12.32
C GLU A 73 4.30 7.98 -12.28
N LYS A 74 4.33 9.14 -11.62
CA LYS A 74 5.51 9.99 -11.45
C LYS A 74 5.67 10.35 -9.99
N PHE A 75 6.90 10.34 -9.50
CA PHE A 75 7.17 10.66 -8.12
C PHE A 75 7.12 12.17 -7.88
N ARG A 76 6.16 12.66 -7.10
CA ARG A 76 6.08 14.03 -6.56
C ARG A 76 5.40 14.02 -5.20
N ASN A 77 5.72 15.00 -4.36
CA ASN A 77 5.06 15.16 -3.07
C ASN A 77 3.54 15.34 -3.26
N GLY A 78 2.73 14.56 -2.52
CA GLY A 78 1.26 14.61 -2.59
C GLY A 78 0.62 13.94 -3.80
N ILE A 79 1.35 13.12 -4.58
CA ILE A 79 0.73 12.29 -5.62
C ILE A 79 0.04 11.07 -4.98
N PRO A 80 -1.19 10.76 -5.41
CA PRO A 80 -1.89 9.59 -4.92
C PRO A 80 -1.21 8.32 -5.42
N ILE A 81 -1.17 7.32 -4.54
CA ILE A 81 -0.83 5.95 -4.92
C ILE A 81 -2.03 5.29 -5.59
N THR A 82 -1.75 4.53 -6.65
CA THR A 82 -2.77 3.90 -7.49
C THR A 82 -2.48 2.42 -7.66
N GLY A 83 -3.52 1.67 -8.04
CA GLY A 83 -3.39 0.34 -8.60
C GLY A 83 -2.94 0.42 -10.05
N SER A 84 -1.80 -0.20 -10.36
CA SER A 84 -1.27 -0.28 -11.73
C SER A 84 -0.58 -1.61 -12.00
N LYS A 85 -0.48 -2.00 -13.27
CA LYS A 85 0.37 -3.12 -13.71
C LYS A 85 1.86 -2.84 -13.48
N LYS A 86 2.25 -1.56 -13.41
CA LYS A 86 3.60 -1.13 -13.09
C LYS A 86 3.94 -1.50 -11.64
N ARG A 87 4.99 -2.30 -11.48
CA ARG A 87 5.51 -2.67 -10.16
C ARG A 87 6.34 -1.53 -9.59
N GLN A 88 6.05 -1.15 -8.35
CA GLN A 88 6.90 -0.28 -7.56
C GLN A 88 7.45 -1.06 -6.37
N THR A 89 8.72 -0.81 -6.04
CA THR A 89 9.37 -1.42 -4.88
C THR A 89 9.21 -0.54 -3.64
N TRP A 90 8.81 -1.18 -2.55
CA TRP A 90 8.51 -0.58 -1.26
C TRP A 90 9.37 -1.22 -0.17
N LYS A 91 9.78 -0.42 0.81
CA LYS A 91 10.36 -0.87 2.07
C LYS A 91 9.27 -0.86 3.14
N ILE A 92 9.26 -1.90 3.96
CA ILE A 92 8.39 -1.98 5.13
C ILE A 92 9.27 -1.78 6.36
N ILE A 93 9.04 -0.69 7.09
CA ILE A 93 9.86 -0.26 8.22
C ILE A 93 9.01 -0.26 9.48
N VAL A 94 9.56 -0.72 10.59
CA VAL A 94 8.86 -0.65 11.88
C VAL A 94 8.73 0.80 12.32
N ALA A 95 7.52 1.17 12.71
CA ALA A 95 7.17 2.49 13.20
C ALA A 95 6.34 2.37 14.49
N ASP A 96 6.13 3.49 15.18
CA ASP A 96 5.36 3.50 16.42
C ASP A 96 3.92 3.01 16.17
N GLY A 97 3.55 1.92 16.84
CA GLY A 97 2.22 1.31 16.72
C GLY A 97 2.00 0.49 15.44
N GLY A 98 3.00 0.26 14.58
CA GLY A 98 2.85 -0.56 13.39
C GLY A 98 4.02 -0.52 12.41
N TYR A 99 3.71 -0.28 11.14
CA TYR A 99 4.69 -0.24 10.05
C TYR A 99 4.47 0.99 9.17
N ALA A 100 5.57 1.56 8.68
CA ALA A 100 5.59 2.52 7.58
C ALA A 100 5.92 1.78 6.27
N ILE A 101 5.30 2.21 5.17
CA ILE A 101 5.60 1.75 3.82
C ILE A 101 6.31 2.91 3.11
N GLU A 102 7.53 2.72 2.62
CA GLU A 102 8.32 3.77 1.98
C GLU A 102 8.73 3.35 0.58
N ALA A 103 8.70 4.29 -0.38
CA ALA A 103 9.22 4.01 -1.72
C ALA A 103 10.75 3.81 -1.65
N GLU A 104 11.25 2.66 -2.12
CA GLU A 104 12.68 2.30 -1.96
C GLU A 104 13.64 3.31 -2.59
N ASP A 105 13.27 3.86 -3.75
CA ASP A 105 14.10 4.77 -4.54
C ASP A 105 14.06 6.23 -4.03
N HIS A 106 13.25 6.54 -3.01
CA HIS A 106 13.04 7.90 -2.50
C HIS A 106 12.88 7.93 -0.97
N ARG A 107 13.98 7.63 -0.26
CA ARG A 107 14.11 7.35 1.20
C ARG A 107 13.66 8.45 2.20
N HIS A 108 12.95 9.48 1.76
CA HIS A 108 12.40 10.54 2.63
C HIS A 108 10.88 10.69 2.49
N TYR A 109 10.20 9.77 1.80
CA TYR A 109 8.77 9.84 1.55
C TYR A 109 8.07 8.55 1.98
N VAL A 110 7.23 8.72 3.00
CA VAL A 110 6.39 7.67 3.55
C VAL A 110 5.07 7.65 2.80
N PHE A 111 4.51 6.45 2.64
CA PHE A 111 3.12 6.21 2.31
C PHE A 111 2.24 6.82 3.40
N ASP A 112 1.91 8.09 3.25
CA ASP A 112 0.96 8.77 4.12
C ASP A 112 -0.44 8.42 3.62
N ILE A 113 -1.10 7.44 4.25
CA ILE A 113 -2.55 7.30 4.12
C ILE A 113 -3.12 8.53 4.82
N LYS A 114 -3.24 9.62 4.07
CA LYS A 114 -3.59 10.91 4.60
C LYS A 114 -5.07 10.92 4.97
N ALA A 115 -5.39 10.42 6.16
CA ALA A 115 -6.75 10.43 6.67
C ALA A 115 -6.75 10.74 8.15
N SER A 116 -6.63 12.01 8.51
CA SER A 116 -7.20 12.52 9.77
C SER A 116 -8.74 12.58 9.72
N ASN A 117 -9.37 11.84 8.80
CA ASN A 117 -10.80 11.86 8.54
C ASN A 117 -11.34 10.42 8.51
N PRO A 118 -12.19 10.01 9.45
CA PRO A 118 -12.76 8.66 9.53
C PRO A 118 -13.87 8.39 8.50
N ARG A 119 -14.09 9.29 7.52
CA ARG A 119 -15.08 9.11 6.45
C ARG A 119 -14.50 8.28 5.30
N ASN A 120 -15.33 7.39 4.75
CA ASN A 120 -15.02 6.60 3.55
C ASN A 120 -14.56 7.51 2.39
N GLU A 121 -13.73 6.98 1.49
CA GLU A 121 -13.26 7.65 0.26
C GLU A 121 -12.25 8.78 0.47
N THR A 122 -11.50 8.76 1.58
CA THR A 122 -10.35 9.67 1.70
C THR A 122 -9.23 9.20 0.78
N ALA A 123 -8.86 10.06 -0.18
CA ALA A 123 -7.74 9.83 -1.09
C ALA A 123 -6.44 9.66 -0.30
N VAL A 124 -5.65 8.66 -0.68
CA VAL A 124 -4.28 8.44 -0.18
C VAL A 124 -3.34 9.45 -0.85
#